data_AF-A0A955YVF6-F1
#
_entry.id   AF-A0A955YVF6-F1
#
_cell.length_a   1.000
_cell.length_b   1.000
_cell.length_c   1.000
_cell.angle_alpha   90.00
_cell.angle_beta   90.00
_cell.angle_gamma   90.00
#
_symmetry.space_group_name_H-M   'P 1'
#
loop_
_entity.id
_entity.type
_entity.pdbx_description
1 polymer ?
#
loop_
_entity_poly.entity_id
_entity_poly.type
_entity_poly.pdbx_seq_one_letter_code
_entity_poly.pdbx_strand_id
1 'polypeptide(L)'
;MALKFPIYLDNHATTPCDPRVVEAMLPYFSEKFGNAASRNHSFGWEGEEAVHTAREHIGKLIGARGGKEIIFTSGATESNNLAIKGAARFYKDKGNHIITAQTEHKAVLDTCKRLEREGFEVTYLPVAENGQVSPDDVRGAITDKTILVSLMLANNEVGTVHPIEAIGQVTREKGVLLHCDAVQGVGKTPFDVEAMNVDLASLSAHKMYGPKGVGALYVRRSKPRVRLVAEIDGGGHERGMRSGTLNVTGIVGFGRASEILHEEGLAESERLRGLRDRLRKKLWDNLDELYLNG
;
A
#
# COMPACT_ATOMS: atom_id res chain seq x y z
N MET A 1 18.98 13.88 27.87
CA MET A 1 19.66 12.64 27.42
C MET A 1 20.78 13.03 26.47
N ALA A 2 21.92 12.33 26.53
CA ALA A 2 22.99 12.51 25.55
C ALA A 2 22.53 12.02 24.16
N LEU A 3 22.99 12.67 23.09
CA LEU A 3 22.74 12.22 21.71
C LEU A 3 23.43 10.87 21.49
N LYS A 4 22.68 9.89 20.97
CA LYS A 4 23.22 8.58 20.59
C LYS A 4 23.40 8.56 19.07
N PHE A 5 24.63 8.30 18.63
CA PHE A 5 24.98 8.21 17.22
C PHE A 5 25.10 6.75 16.77
N PRO A 6 24.82 6.46 15.47
CA PRO A 6 24.33 7.38 14.44
C PRO A 6 22.84 7.77 14.62
N ILE A 7 22.46 8.97 14.15
CA ILE A 7 21.05 9.42 14.13
C ILE A 7 20.39 8.87 12.86
N TYR A 8 19.27 8.16 13.00
CA TYR A 8 18.55 7.57 11.88
C TYR A 8 17.51 8.55 11.31
N LEU A 9 17.73 9.01 10.08
CA LEU A 9 16.83 9.92 9.33
C LEU A 9 16.44 9.32 7.95
N ASP A 10 16.21 8.02 7.90
CA ASP A 10 15.94 7.26 6.65
C ASP A 10 14.65 6.43 6.73
N ASN A 11 13.63 6.94 7.44
CA ASN A 11 12.38 6.20 7.70
C ASN A 11 11.57 5.88 6.44
N HIS A 12 11.81 6.56 5.31
CA HIS A 12 11.19 6.20 4.03
C HIS A 12 11.74 4.90 3.44
N ALA A 13 12.99 4.52 3.76
CA ALA A 13 13.56 3.23 3.38
C ALA A 13 13.00 2.10 4.27
N THR A 14 13.05 2.26 5.59
CA THR A 14 12.41 1.34 6.54
C THR A 14 12.27 1.99 7.91
N THR A 15 11.35 1.50 8.73
CA THR A 15 11.23 1.94 10.13
C THR A 15 11.74 0.85 11.08
N PRO A 16 12.19 1.19 12.30
CA PRO A 16 12.28 0.21 13.37
C PRO A 16 10.89 -0.38 13.67
N CYS A 17 10.85 -1.61 14.17
CA CYS A 17 9.58 -2.19 14.64
C CYS A 17 9.20 -1.55 15.98
N ASP A 18 7.95 -1.14 16.16
CA ASP A 18 7.47 -0.62 17.45
C ASP A 18 7.58 -1.75 18.51
N PRO A 19 8.10 -1.48 19.72
CA PRO A 19 8.20 -2.50 20.78
C PRO A 19 6.87 -3.22 21.07
N ARG A 20 5.74 -2.50 21.02
CA ARG A 20 4.38 -3.06 21.21
C ARG A 20 4.01 -4.03 20.09
N VAL A 21 4.54 -3.80 18.89
CA VAL A 21 4.36 -4.69 17.74
C VAL A 21 5.21 -5.94 17.91
N VAL A 22 6.48 -5.79 18.34
CA VAL A 22 7.36 -6.94 18.63
C VAL A 22 6.73 -7.83 19.70
N GLU A 23 6.25 -7.24 20.80
CA GLU A 23 5.60 -7.96 21.89
C GLU A 23 4.40 -8.79 21.39
N ALA A 24 3.54 -8.20 20.56
CA ALA A 24 2.39 -8.89 19.98
C ALA A 24 2.79 -10.09 19.10
N MET A 25 3.96 -10.04 18.46
CA MET A 25 4.46 -11.12 17.60
C MET A 25 5.08 -12.29 18.37
N LEU A 26 5.69 -12.04 19.54
CA LEU A 26 6.51 -13.02 20.26
C LEU A 26 5.81 -14.37 20.51
N PRO A 27 4.55 -14.42 20.98
CA PRO A 27 3.88 -15.70 21.25
C PRO A 27 3.75 -16.60 20.00
N TYR A 28 3.66 -16.02 18.81
CA TYR A 28 3.46 -16.74 17.55
C TYR A 28 4.75 -17.38 16.99
N PHE A 29 5.90 -17.18 17.64
CA PHE A 29 7.12 -17.92 17.34
C PHE A 29 7.21 -19.26 18.06
N SER A 30 6.55 -19.43 19.20
CA SER A 30 6.75 -20.59 20.09
C SER A 30 5.46 -21.20 20.63
N GLU A 31 4.58 -20.42 21.23
CA GLU A 31 3.39 -20.89 21.95
C GLU A 31 2.18 -21.02 21.01
N LYS A 32 1.97 -20.02 20.14
CA LYS A 32 0.84 -19.89 19.20
C LYS A 32 1.27 -20.19 17.76
N PHE A 33 1.93 -21.33 17.55
CA PHE A 33 2.62 -21.67 16.30
C PHE A 33 1.73 -22.31 15.21
N GLY A 34 0.43 -22.48 15.48
CA GLY A 34 -0.45 -23.25 14.61
C GLY A 34 -0.63 -22.65 13.22
N ASN A 35 -0.73 -23.51 12.21
CA ASN A 35 -1.04 -23.09 10.84
C ASN A 35 -2.51 -22.67 10.76
N ALA A 36 -2.77 -21.42 10.36
CA ALA A 36 -4.13 -20.87 10.18
C ALA A 36 -4.99 -21.64 9.15
N ALA A 37 -4.39 -22.48 8.30
CA ALA A 37 -5.11 -23.34 7.39
C ALA A 37 -5.64 -24.63 8.05
N SER A 38 -5.16 -24.99 9.25
CA SER A 38 -5.61 -26.18 9.98
C SER A 38 -6.98 -25.97 10.61
N ARG A 39 -8.01 -26.64 10.07
CA ARG A 39 -9.41 -26.44 10.51
C ARG A 39 -9.89 -27.36 11.63
N ASN A 40 -9.09 -28.36 12.02
CA ASN A 40 -9.56 -29.49 12.83
C ASN A 40 -9.03 -29.49 14.28
N HIS A 41 -8.26 -28.48 14.70
CA HIS A 41 -7.70 -28.41 16.04
C HIS A 41 -7.48 -26.96 16.50
N SER A 42 -7.44 -26.75 17.81
CA SER A 42 -7.34 -25.42 18.45
C SER A 42 -6.16 -24.58 17.98
N PHE A 43 -4.98 -25.19 17.75
CA PHE A 43 -3.81 -24.43 17.28
C PHE A 43 -4.07 -23.71 15.95
N GLY A 44 -4.85 -24.30 15.03
CA GLY A 44 -5.16 -23.66 13.76
C GLY A 44 -6.24 -22.59 13.90
N TRP A 45 -7.21 -22.80 14.79
CA TRP A 45 -8.24 -21.80 15.11
C TRP A 45 -7.65 -20.54 15.71
N GLU A 46 -6.67 -20.68 16.62
CA GLU A 46 -5.97 -19.54 17.22
C GLU A 46 -5.16 -18.75 16.17
N GLY A 47 -4.51 -19.45 15.23
CA GLY A 47 -3.84 -18.81 14.09
C GLY A 47 -4.81 -18.08 13.16
N GLU A 48 -5.98 -18.66 12.92
CA GLU A 48 -7.03 -18.07 12.07
C GLU A 48 -7.63 -16.80 12.70
N GLU A 49 -7.93 -16.84 14.00
CA GLU A 49 -8.46 -15.69 14.75
C GLU A 49 -7.46 -14.52 14.76
N ALA A 50 -6.16 -14.83 14.94
CA ALA A 50 -5.10 -13.84 14.90
C ALA A 50 -4.99 -13.16 13.52
N VAL A 51 -5.08 -13.95 12.44
CA VAL A 51 -5.11 -13.46 11.06
C VAL A 51 -6.37 -12.62 10.82
N HIS A 52 -7.54 -13.06 11.30
CA HIS A 52 -8.79 -12.33 11.15
C HIS A 52 -8.71 -10.96 11.82
N THR A 53 -8.22 -10.91 13.05
CA THR A 53 -8.04 -9.68 13.84
C THR A 53 -7.12 -8.69 13.11
N ALA A 54 -5.98 -9.17 12.62
CA ALA A 54 -5.07 -8.33 11.85
C ALA A 54 -5.71 -7.74 10.58
N ARG A 55 -6.56 -8.51 9.87
CA ARG A 55 -7.29 -7.98 8.71
C ARG A 55 -8.25 -6.87 9.10
N GLU A 56 -8.96 -6.99 10.22
CA GLU A 56 -9.89 -5.97 10.66
C GLU A 56 -9.15 -4.67 11.02
N HIS A 57 -8.00 -4.75 11.69
CA HIS A 57 -7.18 -3.55 11.97
C HIS A 57 -6.66 -2.89 10.69
N ILE A 58 -6.15 -3.67 9.74
CA ILE A 58 -5.68 -3.14 8.44
C ILE A 58 -6.85 -2.53 7.66
N GLY A 59 -8.02 -3.19 7.66
CA GLY A 59 -9.22 -2.70 6.99
C GLY A 59 -9.70 -1.36 7.57
N LYS A 60 -9.75 -1.24 8.90
CA LYS A 60 -10.10 0.00 9.60
C LYS A 60 -9.14 1.15 9.29
N LEU A 61 -7.83 0.88 9.25
CA LEU A 61 -6.81 1.89 8.95
C LEU A 61 -7.04 2.58 7.60
N ILE A 62 -7.56 1.87 6.60
CA ILE A 62 -7.76 2.38 5.24
C ILE A 62 -9.23 2.70 4.90
N GLY A 63 -10.16 2.60 5.85
CA GLY A 63 -11.59 2.82 5.58
C GLY A 63 -12.27 1.71 4.75
N ALA A 64 -11.70 0.51 4.69
CA ALA A 64 -12.33 -0.61 3.99
C ALA A 64 -13.61 -1.06 4.72
N ARG A 65 -14.54 -1.71 3.99
CA ARG A 65 -15.81 -2.15 4.59
C ARG A 65 -15.67 -3.31 5.57
N GLY A 66 -14.52 -3.98 5.55
CA GLY A 66 -14.16 -4.98 6.53
C GLY A 66 -12.89 -5.72 6.14
N GLY A 67 -12.30 -6.44 7.10
CA GLY A 67 -11.04 -7.16 6.92
C GLY A 67 -11.09 -8.21 5.81
N LYS A 68 -12.28 -8.62 5.39
CA LYS A 68 -12.41 -9.48 4.21
C LYS A 68 -11.79 -8.84 2.96
N GLU A 69 -11.75 -7.54 2.78
CA GLU A 69 -11.18 -6.94 1.55
C GLU A 69 -9.64 -6.97 1.50
N ILE A 70 -8.99 -7.40 2.58
CA ILE A 70 -7.53 -7.45 2.71
C ILE A 70 -7.01 -8.82 2.26
N ILE A 71 -5.97 -8.83 1.43
CA ILE A 71 -5.24 -10.01 0.93
C ILE A 71 -3.78 -9.89 1.39
N PHE A 72 -3.27 -10.85 2.15
CA PHE A 72 -1.89 -10.82 2.62
C PHE A 72 -0.90 -11.20 1.53
N THR A 73 0.22 -10.48 1.52
CA THR A 73 1.35 -10.66 0.61
C THR A 73 2.65 -10.60 1.40
N SER A 74 3.79 -10.84 0.75
CA SER A 74 5.11 -10.66 1.38
C SER A 74 5.56 -9.20 1.50
N GLY A 75 4.81 -8.25 0.94
CA GLY A 75 5.17 -6.84 0.96
C GLY A 75 4.47 -6.02 -0.13
N ALA A 76 4.75 -4.72 -0.17
CA ALA A 76 4.18 -3.84 -1.20
C ALA A 76 4.63 -4.20 -2.61
N THR A 77 5.86 -4.70 -2.79
CA THR A 77 6.34 -5.13 -4.12
C THR A 77 5.48 -6.25 -4.69
N GLU A 78 5.14 -7.27 -3.89
CA GLU A 78 4.22 -8.33 -4.29
C GLU A 78 2.80 -7.79 -4.50
N SER A 79 2.35 -6.89 -3.63
CA SER A 79 1.01 -6.27 -3.72
C SER A 79 0.82 -5.47 -5.01
N ASN A 80 1.79 -4.62 -5.38
CA ASN A 80 1.80 -3.87 -6.64
C ASN A 80 1.81 -4.82 -7.85
N ASN A 81 2.62 -5.88 -7.80
CA ASN A 81 2.66 -6.88 -8.87
C ASN A 81 1.31 -7.58 -9.04
N LEU A 82 0.71 -8.05 -7.95
CA LEU A 82 -0.59 -8.72 -7.96
C LEU A 82 -1.71 -7.78 -8.40
N ALA A 83 -1.73 -6.54 -7.91
CA ALA A 83 -2.72 -5.55 -8.28
C ALA A 83 -2.67 -5.26 -9.79
N ILE A 84 -1.49 -4.94 -10.30
CA ILE A 84 -1.33 -4.46 -11.68
C ILE A 84 -1.40 -5.62 -12.67
N LYS A 85 -0.60 -6.68 -12.50
CA LYS A 85 -0.62 -7.83 -13.41
C LYS A 85 -1.92 -8.61 -13.30
N GLY A 86 -2.39 -8.83 -12.08
CA GLY A 86 -3.62 -9.56 -11.82
C GLY A 86 -4.83 -8.87 -12.43
N ALA A 87 -4.93 -7.54 -12.31
CA ALA A 87 -6.01 -6.77 -12.96
C ALA A 87 -5.83 -6.74 -14.48
N ALA A 88 -4.63 -6.42 -14.97
CA ALA A 88 -4.35 -6.33 -16.40
C ALA A 88 -4.72 -7.63 -17.13
N ARG A 89 -4.31 -8.78 -16.59
CA ARG A 89 -4.59 -10.10 -17.16
C ARG A 89 -6.06 -10.49 -17.01
N PHE A 90 -6.71 -10.15 -15.90
CA PHE A 90 -8.13 -10.47 -15.70
C PHE A 90 -9.05 -9.68 -16.64
N TYR A 91 -8.74 -8.40 -16.88
CA TYR A 91 -9.59 -7.49 -17.66
C TYR A 91 -9.11 -7.28 -19.10
N LYS A 92 -8.16 -8.10 -19.58
CA LYS A 92 -7.57 -7.97 -20.93
C LYS A 92 -8.60 -7.94 -22.06
N ASP A 93 -9.71 -8.68 -21.92
CA ASP A 93 -10.78 -8.71 -22.93
C ASP A 93 -11.58 -7.40 -23.02
N LYS A 94 -11.50 -6.54 -21.99
CA LYS A 94 -12.13 -5.21 -21.99
C LYS A 94 -11.25 -4.13 -22.57
N GLY A 95 -9.94 -4.35 -22.58
CA GLY A 95 -8.95 -3.37 -22.98
C GLY A 95 -7.56 -3.78 -22.53
N ASN A 96 -6.55 -3.09 -23.06
CA ASN A 96 -5.15 -3.40 -22.84
C ASN A 96 -4.33 -2.15 -22.49
N HIS A 97 -4.96 -1.05 -22.10
CA HIS A 97 -4.27 0.20 -21.75
C HIS A 97 -4.25 0.44 -20.23
N ILE A 98 -3.08 0.82 -19.71
CA ILE A 98 -2.82 1.14 -18.30
C ILE A 98 -2.22 2.54 -18.21
N ILE A 99 -2.64 3.33 -17.21
CA ILE A 99 -2.08 4.65 -16.95
C ILE A 99 -1.34 4.62 -15.61
N THR A 100 -0.15 5.20 -15.57
CA THR A 100 0.65 5.36 -14.35
C THR A 100 1.48 6.64 -14.43
N ALA A 101 2.32 6.94 -13.43
CA ALA A 101 3.18 8.13 -13.43
C ALA A 101 4.66 7.77 -13.57
N GLN A 102 5.46 8.71 -14.10
CA GLN A 102 6.91 8.54 -14.25
C GLN A 102 7.66 8.44 -12.90
N THR A 103 7.05 8.99 -11.84
CA THR A 103 7.61 9.08 -10.49
C THR A 103 7.21 7.92 -9.58
N GLU A 104 6.53 6.91 -10.12
CA GLU A 104 6.12 5.74 -9.33
C GLU A 104 7.31 4.93 -8.81
N HIS A 105 7.06 4.15 -7.76
CA HIS A 105 8.07 3.23 -7.22
C HIS A 105 8.40 2.15 -8.27
N LYS A 106 9.64 1.64 -8.26
CA LYS A 106 10.11 0.63 -9.23
C LYS A 106 9.21 -0.61 -9.29
N ALA A 107 8.59 -1.00 -8.19
CA ALA A 107 7.63 -2.11 -8.16
C ALA A 107 6.41 -1.91 -9.08
N VAL A 108 6.00 -0.66 -9.32
CA VAL A 108 4.95 -0.29 -10.29
C VAL A 108 5.57 -0.16 -11.68
N LEU A 109 6.60 0.68 -11.84
CA LEU A 109 7.22 0.97 -13.15
C LEU A 109 7.73 -0.29 -13.86
N ASP A 110 8.45 -1.16 -13.16
CA ASP A 110 9.02 -2.37 -13.77
C ASP A 110 7.95 -3.44 -14.01
N THR A 111 6.84 -3.40 -13.26
CA THR A 111 5.65 -4.21 -13.53
C THR A 111 4.95 -3.76 -14.80
N CYS A 112 4.76 -2.45 -14.99
CA CYS A 112 4.24 -1.88 -16.22
C CYS A 112 5.13 -2.22 -17.43
N LYS A 113 6.45 -2.03 -17.32
CA LYS A 113 7.41 -2.43 -18.38
C LYS A 113 7.36 -3.90 -18.73
N ARG A 114 7.08 -4.78 -17.75
CA ARG A 114 6.87 -6.19 -18.00
C ARG A 114 5.60 -6.41 -18.84
N LEU A 115 4.50 -5.75 -18.49
CA LEU A 115 3.23 -5.85 -19.21
C LEU A 115 3.30 -5.26 -20.62
N GLU A 116 4.11 -4.24 -20.87
CA GLU A 116 4.38 -3.74 -22.22
C GLU A 116 4.92 -4.85 -23.14
N ARG A 117 5.83 -5.70 -22.61
CA ARG A 117 6.34 -6.88 -23.34
C ARG A 117 5.30 -8.00 -23.50
N GLU A 118 4.21 -7.96 -22.74
CA GLU A 118 3.06 -8.88 -22.85
C GLU A 118 1.95 -8.32 -23.76
N GLY A 119 2.16 -7.16 -24.40
CA GLY A 119 1.25 -6.54 -25.37
C GLY A 119 0.25 -5.55 -24.78
N PHE A 120 0.47 -5.09 -23.54
CA PHE A 120 -0.27 -3.96 -22.97
C PHE A 120 0.33 -2.64 -23.40
N GLU A 121 -0.50 -1.62 -23.52
CA GLU A 121 -0.07 -0.23 -23.71
C GLU A 121 -0.01 0.45 -22.34
N VAL A 122 1.05 1.21 -22.08
CA VAL A 122 1.20 1.95 -20.82
C VAL A 122 1.48 3.43 -21.09
N THR A 123 0.63 4.29 -20.56
CA THR A 123 0.87 5.74 -20.49
C THR A 123 1.56 6.09 -19.18
N TYR A 124 2.73 6.72 -19.26
CA TYR A 124 3.48 7.23 -18.10
C TYR A 124 3.31 8.76 -18.03
N LEU A 125 2.38 9.21 -17.19
CA LEU A 125 2.07 10.62 -17.00
C LEU A 125 3.27 11.38 -16.42
N PRO A 126 3.55 12.60 -16.92
CA PRO A 126 4.46 13.51 -16.26
C PRO A 126 3.85 13.99 -14.93
N VAL A 127 4.69 14.64 -14.11
CA VAL A 127 4.24 15.34 -12.91
C VAL A 127 4.45 16.84 -13.08
N ALA A 128 3.62 17.63 -12.40
CA ALA A 128 3.82 19.07 -12.28
C ALA A 128 5.08 19.39 -11.43
N GLU A 129 5.45 20.67 -11.37
CA GLU A 129 6.62 21.14 -10.60
C GLU A 129 6.54 20.78 -9.11
N ASN A 130 5.32 20.76 -8.55
CA ASN A 130 5.02 20.31 -7.19
C ASN A 130 4.93 18.76 -7.06
N GLY A 131 5.48 18.03 -8.04
CA GLY A 131 5.51 16.57 -8.06
C GLY A 131 4.15 15.88 -8.18
N GLN A 132 3.03 16.60 -8.36
CA GLN A 132 1.70 16.00 -8.43
C GLN A 132 1.30 15.62 -9.86
N VAL A 133 0.53 14.53 -9.98
CA VAL A 133 -0.23 14.22 -11.20
C VAL A 133 -1.57 14.95 -11.15
N SER A 134 -1.92 15.66 -12.22
CA SER A 134 -3.21 16.33 -12.33
C SER A 134 -4.34 15.32 -12.59
N PRO A 135 -5.52 15.45 -11.93
CA PRO A 135 -6.71 14.69 -12.31
C PRO A 135 -7.13 14.91 -13.78
N ASP A 136 -6.83 16.09 -14.35
CA ASP A 136 -7.13 16.38 -15.76
C ASP A 136 -6.21 15.62 -16.72
N ASP A 137 -4.94 15.44 -16.35
CA ASP A 137 -4.00 14.62 -17.14
C ASP A 137 -4.45 13.16 -17.15
N VAL A 138 -4.93 12.65 -16.01
CA VAL A 138 -5.54 11.32 -15.92
C VAL A 138 -6.79 11.26 -16.82
N ARG A 139 -7.67 12.26 -16.74
CA ARG A 139 -8.91 12.31 -17.55
C ARG A 139 -8.61 12.32 -19.05
N GLY A 140 -7.59 13.07 -19.47
CA GLY A 140 -7.17 13.19 -20.87
C GLY A 140 -6.48 11.93 -21.40
N ALA A 141 -5.78 11.18 -20.54
CA ALA A 141 -5.12 9.94 -20.92
C ALA A 141 -6.05 8.72 -20.99
N ILE A 142 -7.24 8.77 -20.36
CA ILE A 142 -8.20 7.66 -20.40
C ILE A 142 -8.79 7.49 -21.82
N THR A 143 -8.53 6.32 -22.40
CA THR A 143 -9.14 5.80 -23.63
C THR A 143 -10.20 4.74 -23.33
N ASP A 144 -10.95 4.33 -24.36
CA ASP A 144 -11.90 3.22 -24.34
C ASP A 144 -11.27 1.86 -24.01
N LYS A 145 -9.95 1.72 -24.19
CA LYS A 145 -9.17 0.52 -23.85
C LYS A 145 -8.57 0.55 -22.45
N THR A 146 -8.77 1.64 -21.69
CA THR A 146 -8.15 1.81 -20.37
C THR A 146 -8.83 0.93 -19.35
N ILE A 147 -8.05 0.06 -18.70
CA ILE A 147 -8.58 -0.87 -17.69
C ILE A 147 -8.11 -0.53 -16.27
N LEU A 148 -6.98 0.17 -16.14
CA LEU A 148 -6.37 0.45 -14.85
C LEU A 148 -5.62 1.80 -14.86
N VAL A 149 -5.83 2.60 -13.81
CA VAL A 149 -4.94 3.69 -13.40
C VAL A 149 -4.20 3.25 -12.13
N SER A 150 -2.88 3.39 -12.09
CA SER A 150 -2.04 3.07 -10.93
C SER A 150 -1.23 4.28 -10.52
N LEU A 151 -1.57 4.89 -9.39
CA LEU A 151 -0.90 6.08 -8.86
C LEU A 151 -0.68 5.94 -7.34
N MET A 152 0.51 6.26 -6.86
CA MET A 152 0.84 6.20 -5.44
C MET A 152 0.13 7.30 -4.63
N LEU A 153 -0.12 7.05 -3.35
CA LEU A 153 -0.70 8.06 -2.46
C LEU A 153 0.32 9.17 -2.14
N ALA A 154 1.54 8.77 -1.81
CA ALA A 154 2.62 9.68 -1.46
C ALA A 154 3.95 9.14 -1.99
N ASN A 155 4.78 10.03 -2.53
CA ASN A 155 6.05 9.65 -3.13
C ASN A 155 7.11 9.32 -2.08
N ASN A 156 7.85 8.22 -2.30
CA ASN A 156 8.87 7.75 -1.37
C ASN A 156 10.14 8.60 -1.33
N GLU A 157 10.42 9.39 -2.35
CA GLU A 157 11.63 10.21 -2.46
C GLU A 157 11.35 11.65 -2.00
N VAL A 158 10.37 12.32 -2.61
CA VAL A 158 10.08 13.74 -2.35
C VAL A 158 8.94 13.97 -1.35
N GLY A 159 8.13 12.96 -1.05
CA GLY A 159 7.04 13.05 -0.07
C GLY A 159 5.78 13.78 -0.56
N THR A 160 5.73 14.20 -1.82
CA THR A 160 4.52 14.76 -2.46
C THR A 160 3.34 13.80 -2.32
N VAL A 161 2.17 14.33 -1.96
CA VAL A 161 0.92 13.58 -1.81
C VAL A 161 0.05 13.83 -3.04
N HIS A 162 -0.40 12.77 -3.70
CA HIS A 162 -1.28 12.88 -4.88
C HIS A 162 -2.75 13.10 -4.48
N PRO A 163 -3.53 13.83 -5.30
CA PRO A 163 -4.95 14.10 -5.04
C PRO A 163 -5.82 12.87 -5.41
N ILE A 164 -5.62 11.76 -4.69
CA ILE A 164 -6.24 10.46 -5.00
C ILE A 164 -7.78 10.52 -4.99
N GLU A 165 -8.40 11.35 -4.15
CA GLU A 165 -9.85 11.51 -4.14
C GLU A 165 -10.38 12.05 -5.49
N ALA A 166 -9.77 13.11 -6.01
CA ALA A 166 -10.15 13.70 -7.29
C ALA A 166 -9.86 12.73 -8.47
N ILE A 167 -8.73 12.03 -8.41
CA ILE A 167 -8.37 10.99 -9.39
C ILE A 167 -9.41 9.84 -9.35
N GLY A 168 -9.83 9.43 -8.15
CA GLY A 168 -10.83 8.39 -7.94
C GLY A 168 -12.20 8.77 -8.50
N GLN A 169 -12.59 10.04 -8.44
CA GLN A 169 -13.80 10.53 -9.10
C GLN A 169 -13.70 10.37 -10.62
N VAL A 170 -12.57 10.77 -11.22
CA VAL A 170 -12.31 10.62 -12.66
C VAL A 170 -12.38 9.15 -13.10
N THR A 171 -11.68 8.25 -12.40
CA THR A 171 -11.66 6.82 -12.77
C THR A 171 -13.03 6.17 -12.60
N ARG A 172 -13.75 6.50 -11.52
CA ARG A 172 -15.11 6.01 -11.26
C ARG A 172 -16.10 6.45 -12.34
N GLU A 173 -16.09 7.73 -12.72
CA GLU A 173 -16.91 8.28 -13.82
C GLU A 173 -16.68 7.53 -15.13
N LYS A 174 -15.42 7.13 -15.39
CA LYS A 174 -15.01 6.43 -16.62
C LYS A 174 -15.13 4.91 -16.55
N GLY A 175 -15.48 4.34 -15.40
CA GLY A 175 -15.54 2.89 -15.20
C GLY A 175 -14.18 2.19 -15.24
N VAL A 176 -13.10 2.93 -15.00
CA VAL A 176 -11.71 2.44 -14.97
C VAL A 176 -11.33 2.09 -13.53
N LEU A 177 -10.54 1.03 -13.33
CA LEU A 177 -10.08 0.67 -11.99
C LEU A 177 -9.01 1.63 -11.49
N LEU A 178 -9.04 1.96 -10.20
CA LEU A 178 -7.96 2.70 -9.54
C LEU A 178 -7.16 1.81 -8.57
N HIS A 179 -5.88 1.62 -8.87
CA HIS A 179 -4.88 1.11 -7.93
C HIS A 179 -4.12 2.26 -7.28
N CYS A 180 -3.99 2.20 -5.96
CA CYS A 180 -3.21 3.14 -5.16
C CYS A 180 -2.06 2.45 -4.43
N ASP A 181 -0.81 2.78 -4.75
CA ASP A 181 0.32 2.41 -3.88
C ASP A 181 0.30 3.34 -2.64
N ALA A 182 -0.31 2.86 -1.55
CA ALA A 182 -0.57 3.67 -0.36
C ALA A 182 0.57 3.65 0.66
N VAL A 183 1.69 2.98 0.35
CA VAL A 183 2.71 2.55 1.31
C VAL A 183 3.29 3.68 2.16
N GLN A 184 3.59 4.83 1.55
CA GLN A 184 4.21 5.94 2.28
C GLN A 184 3.18 6.82 2.99
N GLY A 185 1.99 6.98 2.41
CA GLY A 185 0.98 7.92 2.90
C GLY A 185 0.02 7.34 3.93
N VAL A 186 -0.28 6.04 3.89
CA VAL A 186 -1.30 5.43 4.77
C VAL A 186 -0.98 5.69 6.25
N GLY A 187 -1.99 6.19 6.98
CA GLY A 187 -1.90 6.56 8.40
C GLY A 187 -0.99 7.76 8.71
N LYS A 188 -0.33 8.35 7.71
CA LYS A 188 0.43 9.62 7.83
C LYS A 188 -0.33 10.79 7.19
N THR A 189 -1.12 10.50 6.16
CA THR A 189 -2.04 11.41 5.50
C THR A 189 -3.45 10.83 5.55
N PRO A 190 -4.51 11.66 5.44
CA PRO A 190 -5.86 11.14 5.27
C PRO A 190 -5.93 10.18 4.08
N PHE A 191 -6.52 9.01 4.28
CA PHE A 191 -6.70 8.00 3.24
C PHE A 191 -7.89 7.11 3.60
N ASP A 192 -8.85 7.03 2.69
CA ASP A 192 -10.04 6.18 2.83
C ASP A 192 -10.38 5.60 1.46
N VAL A 193 -10.32 4.28 1.32
CA VAL A 193 -10.52 3.62 0.02
C VAL A 193 -11.94 3.75 -0.50
N GLU A 194 -12.94 3.91 0.37
CA GLU A 194 -14.33 4.12 -0.02
C GLU A 194 -14.55 5.56 -0.48
N ALA A 195 -14.15 6.55 0.32
CA ALA A 195 -14.30 7.96 -0.01
C ALA A 195 -13.52 8.33 -1.28
N MET A 196 -12.33 7.75 -1.47
CA MET A 196 -11.46 8.04 -2.60
C MET A 196 -11.68 7.12 -3.81
N ASN A 197 -12.74 6.28 -3.82
CA ASN A 197 -13.05 5.37 -4.93
C ASN A 197 -11.89 4.43 -5.34
N VAL A 198 -10.99 4.08 -4.42
CA VAL A 198 -9.85 3.21 -4.70
C VAL A 198 -10.34 1.76 -4.84
N ASP A 199 -9.97 1.07 -5.91
CA ASP A 199 -10.41 -0.31 -6.17
C ASP A 199 -9.37 -1.35 -5.69
N LEU A 200 -8.10 -0.96 -5.68
CA LEU A 200 -6.96 -1.75 -5.22
C LEU A 200 -6.01 -0.86 -4.41
N ALA A 201 -5.50 -1.30 -3.26
CA ALA A 201 -4.51 -0.51 -2.52
C ALA A 201 -3.38 -1.37 -1.94
N SER A 202 -2.13 -1.00 -2.23
CA SER A 202 -0.96 -1.72 -1.75
C SER A 202 -0.42 -1.14 -0.45
N LEU A 203 -0.08 -2.03 0.49
CA LEU A 203 0.34 -1.72 1.85
C LEU A 203 1.58 -2.52 2.26
N SER A 204 2.40 -1.96 3.14
CA SER A 204 3.54 -2.67 3.75
C SER A 204 3.73 -2.28 5.21
N ALA A 205 3.96 -3.29 6.05
CA ALA A 205 4.11 -3.11 7.49
C ALA A 205 5.37 -2.31 7.88
N HIS A 206 6.50 -2.53 7.19
CA HIS A 206 7.79 -1.94 7.59
C HIS A 206 7.96 -0.45 7.26
N LYS A 207 6.92 0.19 6.71
CA LYS A 207 6.83 1.64 6.52
C LYS A 207 5.90 2.31 7.55
N MET A 208 5.42 1.53 8.51
CA MET A 208 4.54 1.93 9.60
C MET A 208 4.91 1.25 10.93
N TYR A 209 6.21 1.06 11.17
CA TYR A 209 6.73 0.46 12.40
C TYR A 209 6.32 -1.00 12.65
N GLY A 210 5.92 -1.72 11.59
CA GLY A 210 5.74 -3.16 11.60
C GLY A 210 6.94 -3.96 11.06
N PRO A 211 6.85 -5.30 11.04
CA PRO A 211 7.94 -6.15 10.57
C PRO A 211 8.14 -6.08 9.04
N LYS A 212 9.35 -6.40 8.58
CA LYS A 212 9.66 -6.61 7.15
C LYS A 212 9.10 -7.97 6.68
N GLY A 213 8.92 -8.12 5.37
CA GLY A 213 8.50 -9.40 4.77
C GLY A 213 7.00 -9.72 4.92
N VAL A 214 6.18 -8.70 5.20
CA VAL A 214 4.72 -8.79 5.17
C VAL A 214 4.12 -7.51 4.60
N GLY A 215 3.09 -7.68 3.79
CA GLY A 215 2.29 -6.61 3.21
C GLY A 215 0.86 -7.07 3.00
N ALA A 216 0.06 -6.18 2.41
CA ALA A 216 -1.30 -6.52 2.03
C ALA A 216 -1.74 -5.73 0.80
N LEU A 217 -2.67 -6.34 0.07
CA LEU A 217 -3.41 -5.74 -1.02
C LEU A 217 -4.88 -5.64 -0.61
N TYR A 218 -5.42 -4.44 -0.54
CA TYR A 218 -6.86 -4.23 -0.54
C TYR A 218 -7.41 -4.55 -1.92
N VAL A 219 -8.50 -5.33 -1.98
CA VAL A 219 -9.24 -5.65 -3.19
C VAL A 219 -10.73 -5.41 -2.96
N ARG A 220 -11.26 -4.36 -3.59
CA ARG A 220 -12.66 -3.97 -3.46
C ARG A 220 -13.60 -5.13 -3.82
N ARG A 221 -14.50 -5.49 -2.89
CA ARG A 221 -15.40 -6.64 -3.08
C ARG A 221 -16.74 -6.29 -3.72
N SER A 222 -17.15 -5.03 -3.71
CA SER A 222 -18.47 -4.64 -4.23
C SER A 222 -18.52 -3.21 -4.74
N LYS A 223 -19.32 -3.01 -5.79
CA LYS A 223 -19.64 -1.72 -6.43
C LYS A 223 -18.40 -0.87 -6.78
N PRO A 224 -17.55 -1.31 -7.73
CA PRO A 224 -17.59 -2.57 -8.48
C PRO A 224 -16.90 -3.71 -7.74
N ARG A 225 -17.20 -4.96 -8.12
CA ARG A 225 -16.47 -6.12 -7.62
C ARG A 225 -15.20 -6.31 -8.46
N VAL A 226 -14.05 -6.18 -7.82
CA VAL A 226 -12.74 -6.37 -8.48
C VAL A 226 -12.36 -7.84 -8.43
N ARG A 227 -11.71 -8.32 -9.50
CA ARG A 227 -11.15 -9.66 -9.63
C ARG A 227 -9.77 -9.55 -10.22
N LEU A 228 -8.89 -10.45 -9.78
CA LEU A 228 -7.50 -10.51 -10.20
C LEU A 228 -7.18 -11.95 -10.61
N VAL A 229 -6.27 -12.10 -11.58
CA VAL A 229 -5.54 -13.35 -11.77
C VAL A 229 -4.46 -13.44 -10.67
N ALA A 230 -4.34 -14.60 -10.02
CA ALA A 230 -3.29 -14.81 -9.03
C ALA A 230 -1.91 -14.90 -9.69
N GLU A 231 -0.90 -14.33 -9.03
CA GLU A 231 0.50 -14.47 -9.47
C GLU A 231 1.22 -15.66 -8.81
N ILE A 232 0.63 -16.23 -7.74
CA ILE A 232 1.18 -17.37 -6.99
C ILE A 232 0.11 -18.45 -6.88
N ASP A 233 0.38 -19.60 -7.48
CA ASP A 233 -0.48 -20.79 -7.45
C ASP A 233 -0.23 -21.68 -6.21
N GLY A 234 -1.22 -22.48 -5.82
CA GLY A 234 -1.10 -23.48 -4.73
C GLY A 234 -2.15 -23.40 -3.60
N GLY A 235 -3.04 -24.38 -3.53
CA GLY A 235 -3.96 -24.54 -2.38
C GLY A 235 -5.05 -23.47 -2.22
N GLY A 236 -5.08 -22.43 -3.06
CA GLY A 236 -6.20 -21.47 -3.13
C GLY A 236 -6.36 -20.58 -1.89
N HIS A 237 -5.27 -20.32 -1.16
CA HIS A 237 -5.25 -19.41 -0.01
C HIS A 237 -5.63 -17.98 -0.42
N GLU A 238 -5.95 -17.12 0.56
CA GLU A 238 -6.38 -15.73 0.32
C GLU A 238 -7.48 -15.62 -0.76
N ARG A 239 -8.45 -16.54 -0.71
CA ARG A 239 -9.56 -16.64 -1.66
C ARG A 239 -9.13 -16.84 -3.11
N GLY A 240 -8.04 -17.57 -3.30
CA GLY A 240 -7.48 -17.87 -4.61
C GLY A 240 -6.73 -16.72 -5.26
N MET A 241 -6.47 -15.61 -4.55
CA MET A 241 -5.68 -14.48 -5.09
C MET A 241 -4.19 -14.57 -4.72
N ARG A 242 -3.84 -15.24 -3.61
CA ARG A 242 -2.46 -15.38 -3.17
C ARG A 242 -2.27 -16.68 -2.39
N SER A 243 -1.62 -17.64 -3.02
CA SER A 243 -1.38 -18.97 -2.45
C SER A 243 -0.22 -19.00 -1.45
N GLY A 244 -0.23 -20.00 -0.57
CA GLY A 244 0.83 -20.28 0.41
C GLY A 244 0.39 -20.08 1.86
N THR A 245 1.06 -20.79 2.77
CA THR A 245 0.85 -20.69 4.21
C THR A 245 0.99 -19.25 4.69
N LEU A 246 0.07 -18.80 5.54
CA LEU A 246 0.08 -17.45 6.08
C LEU A 246 1.22 -17.29 7.09
N ASN A 247 1.99 -16.22 6.95
CA ASN A 247 2.99 -15.79 7.94
C ASN A 247 2.24 -15.16 9.14
N VAL A 248 1.63 -16.00 9.98
CA VAL A 248 0.80 -15.57 11.12
C VAL A 248 1.54 -14.55 11.99
N THR A 249 2.81 -14.83 12.32
CA THR A 249 3.66 -13.95 13.12
C THR A 249 3.82 -12.56 12.49
N GLY A 250 4.17 -12.48 11.21
CA GLY A 250 4.29 -11.20 10.50
C GLY A 250 2.94 -10.49 10.37
N ILE A 251 1.87 -11.23 10.11
CA ILE A 251 0.51 -10.72 9.99
C ILE A 251 0.03 -10.08 11.30
N VAL A 252 0.25 -10.73 12.43
CA VAL A 252 -0.06 -10.17 13.76
C VAL A 252 0.69 -8.85 13.97
N GLY A 253 1.98 -8.82 13.65
CA GLY A 253 2.77 -7.60 13.75
C GLY A 253 2.23 -6.47 12.85
N PHE A 254 1.82 -6.79 11.64
CA PHE A 254 1.21 -5.82 10.72
C PHE A 254 -0.16 -5.32 11.24
N GLY A 255 -0.99 -6.22 11.75
CA GLY A 255 -2.26 -5.87 12.38
C GLY A 255 -2.07 -4.88 13.53
N ARG A 256 -1.15 -5.19 14.46
CA ARG A 256 -0.85 -4.32 15.61
C ARG A 256 -0.25 -2.97 15.19
N ALA A 257 0.63 -2.96 14.20
CA ALA A 257 1.18 -1.71 13.65
C ALA A 257 0.08 -0.84 13.04
N SER A 258 -0.89 -1.47 12.34
CA SER A 258 -2.01 -0.77 11.71
C SER A 258 -2.98 -0.19 12.73
N GLU A 259 -3.25 -0.91 13.83
CA GLU A 259 -4.07 -0.44 14.94
C GLU A 259 -3.46 0.81 15.61
N ILE A 260 -2.18 0.73 15.98
CA ILE A 260 -1.45 1.86 16.57
C ILE A 260 -1.48 3.07 15.62
N LEU A 261 -1.19 2.85 14.34
CA LEU A 261 -1.16 3.92 13.36
C LEU A 261 -2.54 4.56 13.13
N HIS A 262 -3.62 3.78 13.22
CA HIS A 262 -4.98 4.30 13.13
C HIS A 262 -5.31 5.23 14.30
N GLU A 263 -4.85 4.92 15.51
CA GLU A 263 -5.11 5.69 16.72
C GLU A 263 -4.18 6.91 16.87
N GLU A 264 -2.89 6.76 16.54
CA GLU A 264 -1.84 7.73 16.87
C GLU A 264 -1.28 8.47 15.64
N GLY A 265 -1.48 7.94 14.43
CA GLY A 265 -0.73 8.33 13.23
C GLY A 265 -0.90 9.78 12.81
N LEU A 266 -2.12 10.33 12.87
CA LEU A 266 -2.36 11.73 12.49
C LEU A 266 -1.73 12.73 13.47
N ALA A 267 -1.84 12.47 14.77
CA ALA A 267 -1.21 13.29 15.81
C ALA A 267 0.33 13.22 15.69
N GLU A 268 0.87 12.04 15.41
CA GLU A 268 2.31 11.87 15.17
C GLU A 268 2.77 12.61 13.90
N SER A 269 1.97 12.59 12.83
CA SER A 269 2.23 13.37 11.61
C SER A 269 2.30 14.87 11.88
N GLU A 270 1.49 15.43 12.77
CA GLU A 270 1.57 16.84 13.17
C GLU A 270 2.89 17.15 13.89
N ARG A 271 3.28 16.29 14.83
CA ARG A 271 4.56 16.41 15.54
C ARG A 271 5.75 16.32 14.57
N LEU A 272 5.73 15.36 13.66
CA LEU A 272 6.77 15.16 12.64
C LEU A 272 6.85 16.31 11.65
N ARG A 273 5.71 16.90 11.26
CA ARG A 273 5.66 18.11 10.43
C ARG A 273 6.43 19.26 11.08
N GLY A 274 6.19 19.51 12.37
CA GLY A 274 6.92 20.53 13.13
C GLY A 274 8.44 20.28 13.17
N LEU A 275 8.87 19.02 13.30
CA LEU A 275 10.28 18.66 13.25
C LEU A 275 10.90 18.85 11.86
N ARG A 276 10.18 18.43 10.80
CA ARG A 276 10.59 18.62 9.40
C ARG A 276 10.73 20.10 9.08
N ASP A 277 9.75 20.91 9.45
CA ASP A 277 9.77 22.36 9.21
C ASP A 277 10.90 23.05 9.97
N ARG A 278 11.18 22.62 11.20
CA ARG A 278 12.34 23.09 11.96
C ARG A 278 13.67 22.74 11.29
N LEU A 279 13.81 21.51 10.81
CA LEU A 279 15.02 21.08 10.07
C LEU A 279 15.18 21.91 8.80
N ARG A 280 14.12 22.00 7.99
CA ARG A 280 14.08 22.79 6.76
C ARG A 280 14.48 24.24 7.01
N LYS A 281 13.84 24.90 7.98
CA LYS A 281 14.16 26.29 8.30
C LYS A 281 15.65 26.47 8.61
N LYS A 282 16.22 25.60 9.46
CA LYS A 282 17.64 25.68 9.82
C LYS A 282 18.58 25.47 8.63
N LEU A 283 18.24 24.57 7.71
CA LEU A 283 19.05 24.37 6.51
C LEU A 283 19.00 25.62 5.62
N TRP A 284 17.81 26.15 5.33
CA TRP A 284 17.63 27.35 4.49
C TRP A 284 18.21 28.63 5.10
N ASP A 285 18.22 28.75 6.43
CA ASP A 285 18.83 29.91 7.10
C ASP A 285 20.38 29.88 7.05
N ASN A 286 21.01 28.73 6.78
CA ASN A 286 22.46 28.54 6.98
C ASN A 286 23.21 27.99 5.77
N LEU A 287 22.53 27.62 4.68
CA LEU A 287 23.15 27.08 3.48
C LEU A 287 22.56 27.77 2.25
N ASP A 288 23.44 28.16 1.34
CA ASP A 288 23.07 28.65 0.01
C ASP A 288 22.81 27.48 -0.95
N GLU A 289 22.19 27.77 -2.10
CA GLU A 289 21.91 26.80 -3.18
C GLU A 289 21.04 25.60 -2.77
N LEU A 290 20.08 25.82 -1.85
CA LEU A 290 19.07 24.83 -1.48
C LEU A 290 17.79 24.96 -2.33
N TYR A 291 17.39 23.85 -2.92
CA TYR A 291 16.17 23.71 -3.72
C TYR A 291 15.25 22.66 -3.10
N LEU A 292 13.94 22.92 -3.11
CA LEU A 292 12.94 21.93 -2.76
C LEU A 292 12.47 21.25 -4.05
N ASN A 293 12.59 19.93 -4.13
CA ASN A 293 12.07 19.14 -5.24
C ASN A 293 10.71 18.55 -4.85
N GLY A 294 9.72 18.74 -5.71
CA GLY A 294 8.34 18.31 -5.49
C GLY A 294 7.56 19.18 -4.51
#